data_AF-A0A2G6KTI7-F1
#
_entry.id   AF-A0A2G6KTI7-F1
#
_cell.length_a   1.000
_cell.length_b   1.000
_cell.length_c   1.000
_cell.angle_alpha   90.00
_cell.angle_beta   90.00
_cell.angle_gamma   90.00
#
_symmetry.space_group_name_H-M   'P 1'
#
loop_
_entity.id
_entity.type
_entity.pdbx_description
1 polymer ?
#
loop_
_entity_poly.entity_id
_entity_poly.type
_entity_poly.pdbx_seq_one_letter_code
_entity_poly.pdbx_strand_id
1 'polypeptide(L)'
;MRATASSLPLDAKRKPARRRGIEAWYPYYAGFTEEFARGVIGELACHPSVCVMDPWNGSGTTTRIAHALGHRASGFDLNPVASLVASAKIAHASDAQHVVGLAKRISEVAPVDSDAADPLRAWLAPCVVGQYRAIERTLLAEMATTASGESASALAGNFPPLVSFLLLALVRTAREFATVYKGTNPTWIRPGDQRKRAIRTL
;
A
#
# COMPACT_ATOMS: atom_id res chain seq x y z
N MET A 1 14.92 -1.88 33.87
CA MET A 1 13.83 -0.93 34.16
C MET A 1 12.68 -1.22 33.22
N ARG A 2 11.51 -1.64 33.73
CA ARG A 2 10.27 -1.76 32.92
C ARG A 2 9.62 -0.38 32.91
N ALA A 3 9.69 0.34 31.80
CA ALA A 3 8.84 1.51 31.57
C ALA A 3 7.41 0.98 31.36
N THR A 4 6.50 1.30 32.28
CA THR A 4 5.08 1.00 32.13
C THR A 4 4.43 2.14 31.35
N ALA A 5 3.84 1.82 30.19
CA ALA A 5 3.19 2.77 29.28
C ALA A 5 1.88 3.38 29.81
N SER A 6 1.71 3.47 31.13
CA SER A 6 0.44 3.78 31.79
C SER A 6 0.17 5.28 31.96
N SER A 7 1.06 6.17 31.50
CA SER A 7 1.00 7.60 31.82
C SER A 7 0.59 8.52 30.65
N LEU A 8 0.56 8.03 29.41
CA LEU A 8 0.19 8.84 28.25
C LEU A 8 -1.30 8.64 27.88
N PRO A 9 -2.06 9.71 27.64
CA PRO A 9 -3.44 9.62 27.15
C PRO A 9 -3.44 9.25 25.65
N LEU A 10 -2.99 8.04 25.31
CA LEU A 10 -2.90 7.55 23.94
C LEU A 10 -4.17 6.79 23.56
N ASP A 11 -4.86 7.26 22.52
CA ASP A 11 -5.96 6.53 21.90
C ASP A 11 -5.43 5.74 20.68
N ALA A 12 -5.41 4.41 20.81
CA ALA A 12 -5.05 3.52 19.72
C ALA A 12 -6.09 3.54 18.58
N LYS A 13 -7.34 3.94 18.86
CA LYS A 13 -8.44 3.83 17.91
C LYS A 13 -8.38 4.90 16.83
N ARG A 14 -8.42 4.45 15.58
CA ARG A 14 -8.55 5.36 14.43
C ARG A 14 -9.94 5.97 14.39
N LYS A 15 -10.02 7.30 14.39
CA LYS A 15 -11.27 8.04 14.18
C LYS A 15 -11.60 8.12 12.68
N PRO A 16 -12.88 8.04 12.27
CA PRO A 16 -13.26 8.09 10.85
C PRO A 16 -12.99 9.43 10.16
N ALA A 17 -12.83 10.51 10.91
CA ALA A 17 -12.72 11.87 10.37
C ALA A 17 -11.41 12.06 9.58
N ARG A 18 -11.57 12.44 8.30
CA ARG A 18 -10.53 12.85 7.32
C ARG A 18 -9.14 12.29 7.59
N ARG A 19 -8.92 11.05 7.17
CA ARG A 19 -7.57 10.49 7.03
C ARG A 19 -6.76 11.43 6.13
N ARG A 20 -5.65 11.97 6.65
CA ARG A 20 -4.74 12.89 5.94
C ARG A 20 -3.38 12.23 5.78
N GLY A 21 -2.62 12.69 4.79
CA GLY A 21 -1.27 12.19 4.54
C GLY A 21 -1.23 10.70 4.22
N ILE A 22 -0.18 10.04 4.71
CA ILE A 22 0.20 8.68 4.34
C ILE A 22 -0.79 7.60 4.80
N GLU A 23 -1.53 7.85 5.88
CA GLU A 23 -2.58 6.94 6.38
C GLU A 23 -3.82 6.89 5.48
N ALA A 24 -4.01 7.88 4.62
CA ALA A 24 -5.08 7.87 3.62
C ALA A 24 -4.76 6.95 2.43
N TRP A 25 -3.50 6.53 2.25
CA TRP A 25 -3.10 5.73 1.11
C TRP A 25 -3.75 4.35 1.12
N TYR A 26 -3.90 3.75 2.31
CA TYR A 26 -4.58 2.49 2.48
C TYR A 26 -5.29 2.46 3.83
N PRO A 27 -6.62 2.57 3.85
CA PRO A 27 -7.40 2.70 5.07
C PRO A 27 -7.55 1.36 5.82
N TYR A 28 -6.44 0.79 6.30
CA TYR A 28 -6.41 -0.50 6.98
C TYR A 28 -7.28 -0.50 8.24
N TYR A 29 -8.24 -1.43 8.31
CA TYR A 29 -9.27 -1.47 9.34
C TYR A 29 -8.73 -1.92 10.71
N ALA A 30 -7.68 -2.76 10.72
CA ALA A 30 -7.07 -3.32 11.92
C ALA A 30 -5.90 -2.47 12.46
N GLY A 31 -5.59 -1.32 11.85
CA GLY A 31 -4.47 -0.48 12.27
C GLY A 31 -4.82 0.46 13.44
N PHE A 32 -3.81 0.84 14.21
CA PHE A 32 -3.87 1.89 15.23
C PHE A 32 -3.35 3.25 14.73
N THR A 33 -3.49 4.30 15.52
CA THR A 33 -3.06 5.68 15.19
C THR A 33 -1.53 5.84 15.19
N GLU A 34 -1.02 6.78 14.41
CA GLU A 34 0.42 7.09 14.37
C GLU A 34 0.92 7.60 15.73
N GLU A 35 0.10 8.41 16.38
CA GLU A 35 0.36 9.03 17.67
C GLU A 35 0.51 7.98 18.78
N PHE A 36 -0.34 6.96 18.77
CA PHE A 36 -0.23 5.83 19.69
C PHE A 36 1.12 5.12 19.52
N ALA A 37 1.48 4.77 18.28
CA ALA A 37 2.74 4.10 18.01
C ALA A 37 3.94 4.95 18.45
N ARG A 38 3.88 6.26 18.18
CA ARG A 38 4.94 7.22 18.53
C ARG A 38 5.13 7.31 20.03
N GLY A 39 4.04 7.39 20.80
CA GLY A 39 4.09 7.42 22.26
C GLY A 39 4.71 6.14 22.83
N VAL A 40 4.22 4.97 22.38
CA VAL A 40 4.74 3.67 22.84
C VAL A 40 6.22 3.47 22.50
N ILE A 41 6.62 3.74 21.26
CA ILE A 41 8.03 3.59 20.85
C ILE A 41 8.91 4.59 21.59
N GLY A 42 8.46 5.84 21.76
CA GLY A 42 9.21 6.88 22.46
C GLY A 42 9.46 6.57 23.94
N GLU A 43 8.52 5.92 24.63
CA GLU A 43 8.70 5.50 26.03
C GLU A 43 9.59 4.25 26.16
N LEU A 44 9.49 3.31 25.22
CA LEU A 44 10.21 2.03 25.30
C LEU A 44 11.64 2.10 24.74
N ALA A 45 11.92 3.03 23.82
CA ALA A 45 13.24 3.20 23.25
C ALA A 45 14.17 3.90 24.25
N CYS A 46 14.90 3.10 25.03
CA CYS A 46 15.86 3.58 26.02
C CYS A 46 17.24 3.94 25.45
N HIS A 47 17.46 3.76 24.14
CA HIS A 47 18.73 4.00 23.46
C HIS A 47 18.50 4.83 22.18
N PRO A 48 19.47 5.69 21.76
CA PRO A 48 19.33 6.54 20.56
C PRO A 48 18.97 5.80 19.28
N SER A 49 19.34 4.52 19.17
CA SER A 49 18.93 3.64 18.08
C SER A 49 18.65 2.24 18.60
N VAL A 50 17.41 1.78 18.43
CA VAL A 50 16.97 0.41 18.76
C VAL A 50 16.47 -0.29 17.49
N CYS A 51 16.30 -1.61 17.57
CA CYS A 51 15.66 -2.40 16.52
C CYS A 51 14.23 -2.72 16.95
N VAL A 52 13.24 -2.25 16.18
CA VAL A 52 11.82 -2.52 16.39
C VAL A 52 11.38 -3.65 15.47
N MET A 53 10.79 -4.70 16.04
CA MET A 53 10.25 -5.82 15.29
C MET A 53 8.73 -5.87 15.46
N ASP A 54 8.00 -5.91 14.35
CA ASP A 54 6.55 -6.11 14.34
C ASP A 54 6.17 -7.38 13.57
N PRO A 55 5.81 -8.49 14.24
CA PRO A 55 5.45 -9.74 13.57
C PRO A 55 4.05 -9.72 12.92
N TRP A 56 3.26 -8.66 13.13
CA TRP A 56 1.93 -8.45 12.55
C TRP A 56 1.78 -7.01 12.04
N ASN A 57 2.73 -6.63 11.19
CA ASN A 57 2.98 -5.25 10.80
C ASN A 57 1.78 -4.59 10.10
N GLY A 58 0.89 -5.38 9.49
CA GLY A 58 -0.22 -4.88 8.70
C GLY A 58 0.27 -3.87 7.67
N SER A 59 -0.36 -2.70 7.63
CA SER A 59 0.02 -1.60 6.73
C SER A 59 1.22 -0.76 7.19
N GLY A 60 2.01 -1.21 8.17
CA GLY A 60 3.30 -0.61 8.50
C GLY A 60 3.30 0.54 9.50
N THR A 61 2.30 0.68 10.38
CA THR A 61 2.25 1.83 11.31
C THR A 61 3.45 1.82 12.27
N THR A 62 3.74 0.66 12.87
CA THR A 62 4.87 0.47 13.78
C THR A 62 6.20 0.76 13.10
N THR A 63 6.47 0.07 11.98
CA THR A 63 7.78 0.18 11.30
C THR A 63 8.01 1.56 10.72
N ARG A 64 6.98 2.22 10.20
CA ARG A 64 7.10 3.60 9.69
C ARG A 64 7.41 4.58 10.82
N ILE A 65 6.72 4.50 11.96
CA ILE A 65 6.99 5.40 13.08
C ILE A 65 8.36 5.14 13.69
N ALA A 66 8.77 3.88 13.82
CA ALA A 66 10.12 3.54 14.26
C ALA A 66 11.19 4.16 13.33
N HIS A 67 11.04 4.04 12.00
CA HIS A 67 11.93 4.71 11.04
C HIS A 67 11.90 6.23 11.17
N ALA A 68 10.71 6.84 11.31
CA ALA A 68 10.56 8.28 11.47
C ALA A 68 11.17 8.82 12.79
N LEU A 69 11.39 7.95 13.79
CA LEU A 69 12.08 8.24 15.04
C LEU A 69 13.59 7.92 14.98
N GLY A 70 14.12 7.49 13.84
CA GLY A 70 15.54 7.15 13.67
C GLY A 70 15.93 5.74 14.15
N HIS A 71 14.95 4.87 14.39
CA HIS A 71 15.19 3.48 14.75
C HIS A 71 15.22 2.58 13.52
N ARG A 72 15.91 1.44 13.64
CA ARG A 72 15.80 0.37 12.64
C ARG A 72 14.50 -0.38 12.90
N ALA A 73 13.79 -0.76 11.84
CA ALA A 73 12.56 -1.52 11.99
C ALA A 73 12.43 -2.63 10.96
N SER A 74 11.86 -3.75 11.38
CA SER A 74 11.49 -4.87 10.53
C SER A 74 10.07 -5.30 10.86
N GLY A 75 9.28 -5.62 9.85
CA GLY A 75 7.89 -5.99 10.03
C GLY A 75 7.48 -7.09 9.08
N PHE A 76 6.67 -8.01 9.58
CA PHE A 76 6.16 -9.15 8.84
C PHE A 76 4.64 -9.13 8.87
N ASP A 77 4.02 -9.52 7.77
CA ASP A 77 2.58 -9.74 7.70
C ASP A 77 2.28 -10.82 6.66
N LEU A 78 1.27 -11.66 6.94
CA LEU A 78 0.83 -12.71 6.03
C LEU A 78 0.12 -12.12 4.80
N ASN A 79 -0.52 -10.95 4.94
CA ASN A 79 -1.22 -10.29 3.86
C ASN A 79 -0.22 -9.56 2.94
N PRO A 80 0.02 -10.03 1.71
CA PRO A 80 1.01 -9.43 0.81
C PRO A 80 0.65 -7.99 0.43
N VAL A 81 -0.64 -7.64 0.42
CA VAL A 81 -1.09 -6.26 0.15
C VAL A 81 -0.72 -5.34 1.32
N ALA A 82 -0.86 -5.83 2.55
CA ALA A 82 -0.51 -5.05 3.73
C ALA A 82 1.02 -4.80 3.78
N SER A 83 1.81 -5.83 3.49
CA SER A 83 3.28 -5.75 3.35
C SER A 83 3.72 -4.79 2.23
N LEU A 84 3.08 -4.86 1.04
CA LEU A 84 3.32 -3.91 -0.04
C LEU A 84 3.06 -2.47 0.41
N VAL A 85 1.93 -2.23 1.08
CA VAL A 85 1.59 -0.91 1.61
C VAL A 85 2.61 -0.46 2.66
N ALA A 86 3.01 -1.34 3.58
CA ALA A 86 4.00 -1.01 4.60
C ALA A 86 5.33 -0.57 3.98
N SER A 87 5.81 -1.29 2.96
CA SER A 87 7.02 -0.94 2.19
C SER A 87 6.84 0.38 1.42
N ALA A 88 5.69 0.58 0.76
CA ALA A 88 5.36 1.82 0.06
C ALA A 88 5.43 3.06 0.97
N LYS A 89 4.97 2.92 2.21
CA LYS A 89 4.88 4.02 3.17
C LYS A 89 6.23 4.49 3.71
N ILE A 90 7.32 3.76 3.45
CA ILE A 90 8.67 4.15 3.87
C ILE A 90 9.54 4.60 2.68
N ALA A 91 8.95 4.81 1.50
CA ALA A 91 9.66 5.36 0.35
C ALA A 91 10.09 6.81 0.60
N HIS A 92 11.34 7.14 0.26
CA HIS A 92 11.94 8.46 0.43
C HIS A 92 12.16 9.15 -0.91
N ALA A 93 12.22 10.49 -0.90
CA ALA A 93 12.50 11.27 -2.12
C ALA A 93 13.88 10.95 -2.73
N SER A 94 14.85 10.53 -1.90
CA SER A 94 16.14 10.01 -2.35
C SER A 94 16.01 8.78 -3.24
N ASP A 95 14.97 7.97 -3.05
CA ASP A 95 14.72 6.80 -3.90
C ASP A 95 14.24 7.24 -5.30
N ALA A 96 13.72 8.46 -5.41
CA ALA A 96 13.06 8.96 -6.62
C ALA A 96 14.00 9.63 -7.64
N GLN A 97 15.32 9.52 -7.48
CA GLN A 97 16.31 10.20 -8.34
C GLN A 97 16.13 9.92 -9.84
N HIS A 98 15.64 8.73 -10.21
CA HIS A 98 15.40 8.33 -11.60
C HIS A 98 13.91 8.25 -11.99
N VAL A 99 13.00 8.74 -11.13
CA VAL A 99 11.54 8.61 -11.35
C VAL A 99 11.08 9.36 -12.59
N VAL A 100 11.72 10.46 -12.98
CA VAL A 100 11.35 11.19 -14.21
C VAL A 100 11.53 10.31 -15.46
N GLY A 101 12.65 9.60 -15.57
CA GLY A 101 12.89 8.69 -16.68
C GLY A 101 11.91 7.53 -16.70
N LEU A 102 11.60 6.97 -15.52
CA LEU A 102 10.61 5.91 -15.38
C LEU A 102 9.20 6.39 -15.74
N ALA A 103 8.80 7.59 -15.29
CA ALA A 103 7.52 8.19 -15.62
C ALA A 103 7.35 8.40 -17.12
N LYS A 104 8.41 8.84 -17.81
CA LYS A 104 8.42 8.95 -19.27
C LYS A 104 8.18 7.59 -19.93
N ARG A 105 8.93 6.55 -19.54
CA ARG A 105 8.74 5.18 -20.06
C ARG A 105 7.33 4.65 -19.82
N ILE A 106 6.79 4.87 -18.62
CA ILE A 106 5.40 4.49 -18.28
C ILE A 106 4.39 5.22 -19.17
N SER A 107 4.61 6.50 -19.46
CA SER A 107 3.72 7.28 -20.33
C SER A 107 3.74 6.85 -21.80
N GLU A 108 4.84 6.25 -22.23
CA GLU A 108 5.06 5.78 -23.61
C GLU A 108 4.70 4.30 -23.78
N VAL A 109 4.39 3.56 -22.69
CA VAL A 109 4.08 2.13 -22.78
C VAL A 109 2.75 1.92 -23.48
N ALA A 110 2.78 1.13 -24.56
CA ALA A 110 1.57 0.71 -25.25
C ALA A 110 0.78 -0.29 -24.38
N PRO A 111 -0.56 -0.20 -24.36
CA PRO A 111 -1.39 -1.21 -23.71
C PRO A 111 -1.10 -2.59 -24.29
N VAL A 112 -1.11 -3.61 -23.44
CA VAL A 112 -1.07 -5.02 -23.89
C VAL A 112 -2.49 -5.56 -24.05
N ASP A 113 -2.65 -6.60 -24.86
CA ASP A 113 -3.93 -7.31 -24.94
C ASP A 113 -4.29 -7.92 -23.58
N SER A 114 -5.48 -7.59 -23.08
CA SER A 114 -5.96 -8.12 -21.81
C SER A 114 -6.43 -9.57 -21.97
N ASP A 115 -5.80 -10.50 -21.27
CA ASP A 115 -6.26 -11.89 -21.16
C ASP A 115 -7.70 -11.93 -20.62
N ALA A 116 -8.58 -12.71 -21.26
CA ALA A 116 -9.95 -12.94 -20.79
C ALA A 116 -10.02 -13.55 -19.38
N ALA A 117 -8.99 -14.30 -18.97
CA ALA A 117 -8.88 -14.87 -17.63
C ALA A 117 -8.32 -13.90 -16.58
N ASP A 118 -7.90 -12.69 -16.97
CA ASP A 118 -7.32 -11.73 -16.01
C ASP A 118 -8.36 -11.33 -14.96
N PRO A 119 -8.09 -11.53 -13.65
CA PRO A 119 -9.04 -11.24 -12.58
C PRO A 119 -9.45 -9.76 -12.52
N LEU A 120 -8.64 -8.84 -13.07
CA LEU A 120 -8.98 -7.42 -13.13
C LEU A 120 -10.12 -7.12 -14.12
N ARG A 121 -10.42 -8.02 -15.08
CA ARG A 121 -11.55 -7.85 -16.01
C ARG A 121 -12.92 -7.84 -15.34
N ALA A 122 -13.02 -8.39 -14.12
CA ALA A 122 -14.24 -8.27 -13.34
C ALA A 122 -14.49 -6.81 -12.91
N TRP A 123 -13.43 -6.01 -12.77
CA TRP A 123 -13.48 -4.66 -12.17
C TRP A 123 -13.26 -3.54 -13.17
N LEU A 124 -12.49 -3.80 -14.23
CA LEU A 124 -11.97 -2.80 -15.16
C LEU A 124 -12.31 -3.19 -16.61
N ALA A 125 -12.47 -2.18 -17.47
CA ALA A 125 -12.62 -2.41 -18.90
C ALA A 125 -11.35 -3.06 -19.49
N PRO A 126 -11.47 -3.89 -20.54
CA PRO A 126 -10.33 -4.59 -21.16
C PRO A 126 -9.14 -3.69 -21.50
N CYS A 127 -9.39 -2.51 -22.09
CA CYS A 127 -8.33 -1.55 -22.42
C CYS A 127 -7.59 -1.01 -21.17
N VAL A 128 -8.31 -0.83 -20.05
CA VAL A 128 -7.72 -0.37 -18.78
C VAL A 128 -6.91 -1.50 -18.14
N VAL A 129 -7.36 -2.75 -18.22
CA VAL A 129 -6.57 -3.93 -17.79
C VAL A 129 -5.29 -4.02 -18.61
N GLY A 130 -5.38 -3.85 -19.93
CA GLY A 130 -4.23 -3.84 -20.83
C GLY A 130 -3.20 -2.77 -20.46
N GLN A 131 -3.64 -1.54 -20.21
CA GLN A 131 -2.75 -0.47 -19.76
C GLN A 131 -2.18 -0.74 -18.37
N TYR A 132 -3.01 -1.21 -17.42
CA TYR A 132 -2.57 -1.56 -16.07
C TYR A 132 -1.44 -2.61 -16.11
N ARG A 133 -1.62 -3.69 -16.87
CA ARG A 133 -0.63 -4.77 -16.98
C ARG A 133 0.64 -4.32 -17.71
N ALA A 134 0.52 -3.46 -18.71
CA ALA A 134 1.68 -2.87 -19.38
C ALA A 134 2.53 -2.07 -18.38
N ILE A 135 1.90 -1.17 -17.61
CA ILE A 135 2.59 -0.35 -16.60
C ILE A 135 3.17 -1.21 -15.48
N GLU A 136 2.40 -2.18 -14.96
CA GLU A 136 2.85 -3.10 -13.92
C GLU A 136 4.11 -3.87 -14.36
N ARG A 137 4.12 -4.40 -15.59
CA ARG A 137 5.29 -5.09 -16.14
C ARG A 137 6.50 -4.17 -16.27
N THR A 138 6.32 -2.93 -16.74
CA THR A 138 7.41 -1.95 -16.81
C THR A 138 7.98 -1.63 -15.43
N LEU A 139 7.12 -1.42 -14.42
CA LEU A 139 7.53 -1.14 -13.04
C LEU A 139 8.33 -2.31 -12.44
N LEU A 140 7.89 -3.55 -12.69
CA LEU A 140 8.57 -4.74 -12.21
C LEU A 140 9.89 -4.96 -12.96
N ALA A 141 9.93 -4.81 -14.28
CA ALA A 141 11.14 -5.03 -15.08
C ALA A 141 12.30 -4.07 -14.72
N GLU A 142 11.98 -2.81 -14.41
CA GLU A 142 12.98 -1.78 -14.09
C GLU A 142 13.66 -1.97 -12.75
N MET A 143 13.04 -2.70 -11.82
CA MET A 143 13.47 -2.74 -10.42
C MET A 143 13.56 -4.16 -9.84
N ALA A 144 13.11 -5.18 -10.60
CA ALA A 144 13.24 -6.59 -10.27
C ALA A 144 14.44 -7.27 -10.93
N THR A 145 15.49 -6.52 -11.31
CA THR A 145 16.82 -7.13 -11.47
C THR A 145 17.36 -7.53 -10.11
N THR A 146 16.79 -8.58 -9.53
CA THR A 146 17.51 -9.45 -8.62
C THR A 146 18.73 -9.99 -9.38
N ALA A 147 19.81 -10.27 -8.67
CA ALA A 147 21.05 -10.81 -9.26
C ALA A 147 20.86 -12.11 -10.08
N SER A 148 19.66 -12.70 -10.07
CA SER A 148 19.28 -13.92 -10.80
C SER A 148 18.49 -13.69 -12.11
N GLY A 149 18.10 -12.46 -12.45
CA GLY A 149 17.45 -12.17 -13.75
C GLY A 149 16.03 -12.72 -13.91
N GLU A 150 15.36 -13.13 -12.83
CA GLU A 150 13.96 -13.59 -12.87
C GLU A 150 12.99 -12.44 -12.63
N SER A 151 11.95 -12.34 -13.48
CA SER A 151 10.87 -11.36 -13.32
C SER A 151 10.08 -11.65 -12.03
N ALA A 152 10.23 -10.80 -11.01
CA ALA A 152 9.46 -10.91 -9.78
C ALA A 152 7.95 -10.79 -10.07
N SER A 153 7.18 -11.80 -9.66
CA SER A 153 5.71 -11.69 -9.62
C SER A 153 5.30 -10.62 -8.60
N ALA A 154 4.31 -9.78 -8.93
CA ALA A 154 3.69 -8.82 -8.00
C ALA A 154 3.27 -9.46 -6.65
N LEU A 155 3.05 -10.78 -6.63
CA LEU A 155 2.67 -11.57 -5.46
C LEU A 155 3.85 -12.12 -4.65
N ALA A 156 5.09 -12.04 -5.17
CA ALA A 156 6.30 -12.48 -4.46
C ALA A 156 6.64 -11.58 -3.24
N GLY A 157 5.98 -10.42 -3.13
CA GLY A 157 5.65 -9.79 -1.86
C GLY A 157 6.75 -8.97 -1.16
N ASN A 158 7.96 -8.87 -1.73
CA ASN A 158 9.03 -8.09 -1.11
C ASN A 158 9.71 -7.16 -2.12
N PHE A 159 9.08 -6.01 -2.40
CA PHE A 159 9.62 -5.00 -3.30
C PHE A 159 10.29 -3.86 -2.52
N PRO A 160 11.32 -3.23 -3.12
CA PRO A 160 11.89 -2.00 -2.58
C PRO A 160 10.80 -0.93 -2.35
N PRO A 161 10.98 -0.01 -1.38
CA PRO A 161 9.97 0.99 -1.03
C PRO A 161 9.40 1.78 -2.21
N LEU A 162 10.25 2.24 -3.12
CA LEU A 162 9.82 2.99 -4.31
C LEU A 162 8.91 2.16 -5.24
N VAL A 163 9.24 0.90 -5.48
CA VAL A 163 8.44 0.01 -6.33
C VAL A 163 7.09 -0.24 -5.68
N SER A 164 7.10 -0.55 -4.39
CA SER A 164 5.88 -0.70 -3.59
C SER A 164 5.00 0.55 -3.66
N PHE A 165 5.59 1.73 -3.58
CA PHE A 165 4.90 3.01 -3.74
C PHE A 165 4.27 3.17 -5.12
N LEU A 166 5.01 2.89 -6.20
CA LEU A 166 4.52 3.01 -7.57
C LEU A 166 3.42 1.99 -7.89
N LEU A 167 3.56 0.75 -7.43
CA LEU A 167 2.52 -0.28 -7.54
C LEU A 167 1.26 0.10 -6.75
N LEU A 168 1.42 0.61 -5.53
CA LEU A 168 0.29 1.11 -4.75
C LEU A 168 -0.40 2.29 -5.45
N ALA A 169 0.37 3.22 -6.04
CA ALA A 169 -0.16 4.32 -6.82
C ALA A 169 -0.94 3.81 -8.05
N LEU A 170 -0.39 2.83 -8.78
CA LEU A 170 -1.05 2.20 -9.92
C LEU A 170 -2.40 1.57 -9.53
N VAL A 171 -2.44 0.77 -8.45
CA VAL A 171 -3.68 0.17 -7.94
C VAL A 171 -4.70 1.23 -7.53
N ARG A 172 -4.25 2.30 -6.87
CA ARG A 172 -5.14 3.40 -6.47
C ARG A 172 -5.70 4.14 -7.68
N THR A 173 -4.90 4.38 -8.71
CA THR A 173 -5.35 5.00 -9.96
C THR A 173 -6.34 4.09 -10.68
N ALA A 174 -6.05 2.80 -10.80
CA ALA A 174 -6.95 1.82 -11.41
C ALA A 174 -8.31 1.76 -10.70
N ARG A 175 -8.32 1.91 -9.38
CA ARG A 175 -9.55 1.94 -8.57
C ARG A 175 -10.50 3.07 -8.97
N GLU A 176 -10.01 4.20 -9.47
CA GLU A 176 -10.86 5.30 -9.95
C GLU A 176 -11.64 4.93 -11.23
N PHE A 177 -11.15 3.95 -11.99
CA PHE A 177 -11.82 3.39 -13.17
C PHE A 177 -12.64 2.13 -12.86
N ALA A 178 -12.53 1.59 -11.64
CA ALA A 178 -13.17 0.34 -11.28
C ALA A 178 -14.67 0.51 -11.05
N THR A 179 -15.47 -0.41 -11.60
CA THR A 179 -16.89 -0.52 -11.24
C THR A 179 -17.01 -1.28 -9.92
N VAL A 180 -17.25 -0.55 -8.84
CA VAL A 180 -17.33 -1.09 -7.48
C VAL A 180 -18.74 -0.98 -6.91
N TYR A 181 -19.30 -2.11 -6.50
CA TYR A 181 -20.47 -2.18 -5.66
C TYR A 181 -20.06 -2.23 -4.19
N LYS A 182 -20.47 -1.23 -3.40
CA LYS A 182 -20.37 -1.25 -1.94
C LYS A 182 -21.72 -1.69 -1.36
N GLY A 183 -21.71 -2.75 -0.56
CA GLY A 183 -22.88 -3.18 0.20
C GLY A 183 -23.14 -2.28 1.42
N THR A 184 -24.04 -2.70 2.30
CA THR A 184 -24.33 -2.02 3.58
C THR A 184 -23.14 -2.04 4.55
N ASN A 185 -22.27 -3.04 4.44
CA ASN A 185 -20.99 -3.05 5.13
C ASN A 185 -19.88 -2.53 4.18
N PRO A 186 -19.23 -1.39 4.49
CA PRO A 186 -18.30 -0.71 3.60
C PRO A 186 -17.01 -1.50 3.32
N THR A 187 -16.73 -2.55 4.09
CA THR A 187 -15.59 -3.46 3.90
C THR A 187 -15.82 -4.43 2.75
N TRP A 188 -17.07 -4.75 2.43
CA TRP A 188 -17.39 -5.73 1.38
C TRP A 188 -17.64 -5.02 0.06
N ILE A 189 -16.62 -5.05 -0.80
CA ILE A 189 -16.67 -4.56 -2.16
C ILE A 189 -16.76 -5.72 -3.14
N ARG A 190 -17.56 -5.57 -4.19
CA ARG A 190 -17.70 -6.55 -5.27
C ARG A 190 -17.69 -5.84 -6.63
N PRO A 191 -17.32 -6.53 -7.71
CA PRO A 191 -17.40 -5.94 -9.04
C PRO A 191 -18.86 -5.66 -9.42
N GLY A 192 -19.13 -4.50 -10.01
CA GLY A 192 -20.45 -4.06 -10.43
C GLY A 192 -20.67 -2.56 -10.25
N ASP A 193 -21.66 -2.00 -10.94
CA ASP A 193 -21.94 -0.56 -10.92
C ASP A 193 -23.11 -0.25 -9.97
N GLN A 194 -22.88 0.61 -8.96
CA GLN A 194 -23.98 1.11 -8.12
C GLN A 194 -25.00 1.93 -8.91
N ARG A 195 -24.60 2.56 -10.03
CA ARG A 195 -25.47 3.43 -10.84
C ARG A 195 -26.59 2.67 -11.56
N LYS A 196 -26.46 1.36 -11.77
CA LYS A 196 -27.46 0.55 -12.50
C LYS A 196 -28.74 0.24 -11.70
N ARG A 197 -28.81 0.58 -10.41
CA ARG A 197 -30.00 0.32 -9.57
C ARG A 197 -31.03 1.46 -9.57
N ALA A 198 -30.74 2.60 -10.18
CA ALA A 198 -31.66 3.74 -10.26
C ALA A 198 -32.75 3.59 -11.34
N ILE A 199 -32.71 2.54 -12.17
CA ILE A 199 -33.73 2.26 -13.19
C ILE A 199 -34.39 0.92 -12.89
N ARG A 200 -35.17 0.87 -11.81
CA ARG A 200 -36.31 -0.05 -11.70
C ARG A 200 -37.43 0.71 -10.97
N THR A 201 -38.61 0.68 -11.59
CA THR A 201 -39.93 1.10 -11.12
C THR A 201 -40.41 2.50 -11.56
N LEU A 202 -41.01 2.56 -12.75
CA LEU A 202 -42.40 3.01 -12.93
C LEU A 202 -43.14 1.91 -13.69
#